data_AF-A0A3M1PPG2-F1
#
_entry.id   AF-A0A3M1PPG2-F1
#
_cell.length_a   1.000
_cell.length_b   1.000
_cell.length_c   1.000
_cell.angle_alpha   90.00
_cell.angle_beta   90.00
_cell.angle_gamma   90.00
#
_symmetry.space_group_name_H-M   'P 1'
#
loop_
_entity.id
_entity.type
_entity.pdbx_description
1 polymer ?
#
loop_
_entity_poly.entity_id
_entity_poly.type
_entity_poly.pdbx_seq_one_letter_code
_entity_poly.pdbx_strand_id
1 'polypeptide(L)' 'AAYFAAHDLLRHPLEADGYVSIGCMPCTDRLRPGDADVRAGRWRGREKTECGIHLPRAEAARRAGLDIAS' A
#
# COMPACT_ATOMS: atom_id res chain seq x y z
N ALA A 1 -12.91 -12.01 1.77
CA ALA A 1 -13.07 -12.62 3.11
C ALA A 1 -13.24 -14.15 3.04
N ALA A 2 -14.09 -14.68 2.16
CA ALA A 2 -14.34 -16.13 2.05
C ALA A 2 -13.08 -16.99 1.90
N TYR A 3 -12.10 -16.56 1.10
CA TYR A 3 -10.86 -17.33 0.90
C TYR A 3 -10.01 -17.49 2.17
N PHE A 4 -9.87 -16.43 2.98
CA PHE A 4 -9.10 -16.50 4.22
C PHE A 4 -9.72 -17.49 5.22
N ALA A 5 -11.05 -17.46 5.35
CA ALA A 5 -11.77 -18.38 6.25
C ALA A 5 -11.75 -19.83 5.73
N ALA A 6 -11.85 -20.05 4.42
CA ALA A 6 -11.81 -21.39 3.83
C ALA A 6 -10.44 -22.08 3.95
N HIS A 7 -9.37 -21.31 4.21
CA HIS A 7 -7.99 -21.78 4.25
C HIS A 7 -7.27 -21.46 5.55
N ASP A 8 -8.00 -21.06 6.60
CA ASP A 8 -7.46 -20.70 7.92
C ASP A 8 -6.26 -19.73 7.86
N LEU A 9 -6.31 -18.79 6.91
CA LEU A 9 -5.25 -17.81 6.73
C LEU A 9 -5.38 -16.70 7.76
N LEU A 10 -4.27 -16.36 8.40
CA LEU A 10 -4.20 -15.25 9.34
C LEU A 10 -4.35 -13.92 8.60
N ARG A 11 -5.16 -13.03 9.18
CA ARG A 11 -5.24 -11.63 8.75
C ARG A 11 -4.14 -10.81 9.41
N HIS A 12 -3.72 -9.74 8.76
CA HIS A 12 -2.78 -8.83 9.40
C HIS A 12 -3.48 -8.15 10.60
N PRO A 13 -2.87 -8.10 11.80
CA PRO A 13 -3.54 -7.57 13.01
C PRO A 13 -4.12 -6.16 12.84
N LEU A 14 -3.38 -5.28 12.15
CA LEU A 14 -3.82 -3.90 11.89
C LEU A 14 -5.09 -3.79 11.02
N GLU A 15 -5.49 -4.84 10.32
CA GLU A 15 -6.77 -4.82 9.60
C GLU A 15 -7.94 -4.71 10.58
N ALA A 16 -7.86 -5.38 11.74
CA ALA A 16 -8.86 -5.27 12.80
C ALA A 16 -8.88 -3.86 13.44
N ASP A 17 -7.74 -3.17 13.38
CA ASP A 17 -7.62 -1.77 13.79
C ASP A 17 -8.09 -0.78 12.70
N GLY A 18 -8.61 -1.25 11.55
CA GLY A 18 -9.14 -0.39 10.49
C GLY A 18 -8.11 0.08 9.46
N TYR A 19 -6.89 -0.47 9.47
CA TYR A 19 -5.90 -0.29 8.41
C TYR A 19 -6.14 -1.32 7.30
N VAL A 20 -7.00 -1.01 6.34
CA VAL A 20 -7.38 -1.97 5.28
C VAL A 20 -6.45 -1.94 4.06
N SER A 21 -5.56 -0.95 3.97
CA SER A 21 -4.47 -0.89 2.99
C SER A 21 -3.18 -0.52 3.68
N ILE A 22 -2.29 -1.49 3.83
CA ILE A 22 -1.09 -1.38 4.68
C ILE A 22 0.15 -1.18 3.80
N GLY A 23 0.95 -0.15 4.13
CA GLY A 23 2.27 0.12 3.55
C GLY A 23 3.26 0.56 4.62
N CYS A 24 4.19 1.47 4.28
CA CYS A 24 5.09 2.03 5.30
C CYS A 24 4.32 2.88 6.33
N MET A 25 4.79 2.87 7.57
CA MET A 25 4.21 3.62 8.68
C MET A 25 3.88 5.10 8.38
N PRO A 26 4.74 5.93 7.76
CA PRO A 26 4.47 7.38 7.61
C PRO A 26 3.43 7.72 6.52
N CYS A 27 2.92 6.73 5.80
CA CYS A 27 2.01 6.92 4.68
C CYS A 27 0.83 5.93 4.67
N THR A 28 0.49 5.41 5.86
CA THR A 28 -0.60 4.47 6.08
C THR A 28 -1.42 4.95 7.28
N ASP A 29 -2.70 5.19 7.07
CA ASP A 29 -3.67 5.59 8.10
C ASP A 29 -4.91 4.67 8.04
N ARG A 30 -5.72 4.70 9.09
CA ARG A 30 -7.02 4.00 9.12
C ARG A 30 -7.96 4.59 8.06
N LEU A 31 -8.93 3.80 7.62
CA LEU A 31 -10.10 4.37 6.92
C LEU A 31 -10.94 5.21 7.88
N ARG A 32 -11.54 6.26 7.34
CA ARG A 32 -12.51 7.11 8.02
C ARG A 32 -13.92 6.80 7.51
N PRO A 33 -14.97 7.03 8.32
CA PRO A 33 -16.33 6.99 7.83
C PRO A 33 -16.50 7.89 6.59
N GLY A 34 -17.05 7.34 5.51
CA GLY A 34 -17.23 8.05 4.24
C GLY A 34 -16.08 7.92 3.24
N ASP A 35 -14.95 7.31 3.60
CA ASP A 35 -13.92 6.95 2.62
C ASP A 35 -14.48 5.89 1.65
N ALA A 36 -14.60 6.24 0.37
CA ALA A 36 -15.13 5.34 -0.66
C ALA A 36 -14.08 4.36 -1.23
N ASP A 37 -12.80 4.72 -1.14
CA ASP A 37 -11.68 3.92 -1.65
C ASP A 37 -11.01 3.16 -0.49
N VAL A 38 -10.80 1.85 -0.66
CA VAL A 38 -10.05 1.01 0.29
C VAL A 38 -8.60 1.50 0.51
N ARG A 39 -8.04 2.26 -0.43
CA ARG A 39 -6.72 2.88 -0.34
C ARG A 39 -6.75 4.31 0.21
N ALA A 40 -7.90 4.86 0.60
CA ALA A 40 -7.99 6.26 1.07
C ALA A 40 -7.13 6.58 2.31
N GLY A 41 -6.76 5.56 3.10
CA GLY A 41 -5.78 5.68 4.19
C GLY A 41 -4.32 5.83 3.73
N ARG A 42 -3.99 5.48 2.48
CA ARG A 42 -2.64 5.62 1.92
C ARG A 42 -2.45 7.04 1.42
N TRP A 43 -1.29 7.62 1.71
CA TRP A 43 -0.90 8.95 1.23
C TRP A 43 -1.88 10.08 1.57
N ARG A 44 -2.70 9.94 2.63
CA ARG A 44 -3.66 10.96 3.06
C ARG A 44 -2.98 12.34 3.23
N GLY A 45 -3.52 13.36 2.57
CA GLY A 45 -2.99 14.72 2.60
C GLY A 45 -1.67 14.90 1.83
N ARG A 46 -1.31 13.99 0.93
CA ARG A 46 -0.12 14.08 0.07
C ARG A 46 -0.54 14.00 -1.40
N GLU A 47 0.28 14.55 -2.29
CA GLU A 47 0.06 14.46 -3.75
C GLU A 47 0.39 13.08 -4.33
N LYS A 48 1.16 12.27 -3.59
CA LYS A 48 1.55 10.94 -4.03
C LYS A 48 0.36 9.99 -4.04
N THR A 49 0.19 9.24 -5.12
CA THR A 49 -0.89 8.25 -5.24
C THR A 49 -0.36 6.81 -5.29
N GLU A 50 0.86 6.61 -5.83
CA GLU A 50 1.43 5.27 -6.04
C GLU A 50 2.87 5.10 -5.57
N CYS A 51 3.20 3.90 -5.09
CA CYS A 51 4.54 3.54 -4.64
C CYS A 51 5.48 3.21 -5.81
N GLY A 52 6.78 3.45 -5.65
CA GLY A 52 7.79 3.14 -6.66
C GLY A 52 7.91 1.64 -7.00
N ILE A 53 7.38 0.75 -6.14
CA ILE A 53 7.34 -0.70 -6.40
C ILE A 53 6.49 -1.09 -7.61
N HIS A 54 5.61 -0.18 -8.05
CA HIS A 54 4.75 -0.37 -9.22
C HIS A 54 5.40 0.16 -10.51
N LEU A 55 6.55 0.84 -10.40
CA LEU A 55 7.29 1.26 -11.57
C LEU A 55 7.97 0.05 -12.21
N PRO A 56 8.12 0.02 -13.54
CA PRO A 56 9.02 -0.90 -14.20
C PRO A 56 10.40 -0.82 -13.55
N ARG A 57 11.08 -1.97 -13.39
CA ARG A 57 12.41 -2.03 -12.76
C ARG A 57 13.39 -1.03 -13.39
N ALA A 58 13.32 -0.88 -14.71
CA ALA A 58 14.17 0.07 -15.44
C ALA A 58 13.91 1.53 -15.06
N GLU A 59 12.65 1.89 -14.87
CA GLU A 59 12.26 3.24 -14.44
C GLU A 59 12.58 3.47 -12.96
N ALA A 60 12.30 2.50 -12.09
CA ALA A 60 12.66 2.56 -10.68
C ALA A 60 14.18 2.79 -10.49
N ALA A 61 15.01 2.07 -11.26
CA ALA A 61 16.46 2.22 -11.19
C ALA A 61 16.94 3.61 -11.66
N ARG A 62 16.40 4.13 -12.78
CA ARG A 62 16.68 5.50 -13.25
C ARG A 62 16.32 6.54 -12.20
N ARG A 63 15.14 6.44 -11.57
CA ARG A 63 14.70 7.36 -10.51
C ARG A 63 15.54 7.25 -9.24
N ALA A 64 16.14 6.09 -8.98
CA ALA A 64 17.07 5.87 -7.87
C ALA A 64 18.52 6.27 -8.20
N GLY A 65 18.81 6.73 -9.43
CA GLY A 65 20.16 7.10 -9.85
C GLY A 65 21.09 5.90 -10.12
N LEU A 66 20.53 4.71 -10.34
CA LEU A 66 21.29 3.53 -10.74
C LEU A 66 21.29 3.41 -12.26
N ASP A 67 22.48 3.31 -12.86
CA ASP A 67 22.64 2.92 -14.25
C ASP A 67 22.50 1.39 -14.38
N ILE A 68 21.49 0.95 -15.12
CA ILE A 68 21.20 -0.46 -15.39
C ILE A 68 21.75 -0.92 -16.75
N ALA A 69 22.48 -0.06 -17.45
CA ALA A 69 23.10 -0.36 -18.75
C ALA A 69 24.42 -1.16 -18.63
N SER A 70 24.66 -1.83 -17.49
CA SER A 70 25.77 -2.77 -17.31
C SER A 70 25.30 -4.21 -17.25
#